data_AF-A0A0P4WR66-F1
#
_entry.id   AF-A0A0P4WR66-F1
#
_cell.length_a   1.000
_cell.length_b   1.000
_cell.length_c   1.000
_cell.angle_alpha   90.00
_cell.angle_beta   90.00
_cell.angle_gamma   90.00
#
_symmetry.space_group_name_H-M   'P 1'
#
loop_
_entity.id
_entity.type
_entity.pdbx_description
1 polymer ?
#
loop_
_entity_poly.entity_id
_entity_poly.type
_entity_poly.pdbx_seq_one_letter_code
_entity_poly.pdbx_strand_id
1 'polypeptide(L)'
;MHAARCHHKFGVVLGVRKWHHLCLVLGRNSTLFRGGEAVPSPSRCAPSEDFPSEELVIGGSLWGGAPFSGLLADVRLYDAALPEGQVRGLAEGREVSRPVFTLDESSLANLSSSAENVEFVTVDIKNLTSETKNYYFYFEEKLNFIHAASLCRNVGGTQVMISETNSEEILNALLKYSGRVGDVAGDSWARLPESLNGKTTNSCPLLRAYQNPSTLQEEDGDCESTASVLCQLPEDHRLRILGLQEEVVLYPIHNSLNIFEDGGNYRLIATDAGVKLESAQNGITLYERVSSSTRQLTGRHKWFLSDKTENNNNNHSKSEVVLTLTACREGQFTCSDGDCVSLEDVCNLVNDCQDATDELLCADLAFLPDTYSKRFSPSQGTEDKALVGLRITLEQVNHVELTENLLKVVLRLDVMWRDPRILFKYLQKDTAVMLPEEIVQEMWLPCIDLVTAAPDYRDSADFPNMKDKIVTATARTDGFGTILGHTEGKFFPSCW
;
A
#
# COMPACT_ATOMS: atom_id res chain seq x y z
N MET A 1 -42.32 4.78 2.40
CA MET A 1 -41.01 4.35 1.87
C MET A 1 -40.66 3.04 2.56
N HIS A 2 -40.17 2.02 1.85
CA HIS A 2 -39.73 0.76 2.48
C HIS A 2 -38.21 0.70 2.40
N ALA A 3 -37.53 0.73 3.54
CA ALA A 3 -36.09 0.47 3.59
C ALA A 3 -35.84 -1.03 3.36
N ALA A 4 -34.93 -1.36 2.44
CA ALA A 4 -34.57 -2.75 2.16
C ALA A 4 -33.42 -3.20 3.08
N ARG A 5 -33.56 -4.37 3.71
CA ARG A 5 -32.47 -5.02 4.44
C ARG A 5 -31.65 -5.84 3.45
N CYS A 6 -30.54 -5.31 2.97
CA CYS A 6 -29.56 -6.09 2.23
C CYS A 6 -28.45 -6.56 3.18
N HIS A 7 -28.53 -7.82 3.62
CA HIS A 7 -27.37 -8.52 4.20
C HIS A 7 -26.44 -8.93 3.05
N HIS A 8 -25.56 -8.04 2.64
CA HIS A 8 -24.49 -8.38 1.69
C HIS A 8 -23.17 -8.58 2.43
N LYS A 9 -22.68 -9.82 2.46
CA LYS A 9 -21.23 -10.08 2.50
C LYS A 9 -20.72 -9.81 1.09
N PHE A 10 -20.18 -8.62 0.83
CA PHE A 10 -19.68 -8.27 -0.50
C PHE A 10 -18.34 -8.95 -0.80
N GLY A 11 -18.26 -9.53 -2.00
CA GLY A 11 -17.04 -9.67 -2.80
C GLY A 11 -16.99 -8.68 -3.97
N VAL A 12 -17.81 -7.63 -3.97
CA VAL A 12 -17.76 -6.57 -5.01
C VAL A 12 -16.81 -5.48 -4.55
N VAL A 13 -15.59 -5.52 -5.06
CA VAL A 13 -14.57 -4.48 -4.85
C VAL A 13 -14.88 -3.31 -5.78
N LEU A 14 -15.21 -2.15 -5.20
CA LEU A 14 -15.31 -0.88 -5.94
C LEU A 14 -13.89 -0.37 -6.22
N GLY A 15 -13.64 0.11 -7.43
CA GLY A 15 -12.36 0.72 -7.78
C GLY A 15 -12.24 2.09 -7.13
N VAL A 16 -11.14 2.35 -6.43
CA VAL A 16 -10.89 3.65 -5.77
C VAL A 16 -10.77 4.77 -6.81
N ARG A 17 -11.31 5.97 -6.52
CA ARG A 17 -11.31 7.17 -7.40
C ARG A 17 -11.89 6.98 -8.80
N LYS A 18 -12.67 5.91 -9.01
CA LYS A 18 -13.50 5.74 -10.20
C LYS A 18 -14.94 6.06 -9.85
N TRP A 19 -15.64 6.74 -10.75
CA TRP A 19 -17.09 6.85 -10.65
C TRP A 19 -17.69 5.48 -10.91
N HIS A 20 -18.46 4.97 -9.95
CA HIS A 20 -19.25 3.75 -10.13
C HIS A 20 -20.70 4.14 -10.16
N HIS A 21 -21.39 3.73 -11.22
CA HIS A 21 -22.84 3.72 -11.22
C HIS A 21 -23.33 2.49 -10.47
N LEU A 22 -24.06 2.71 -9.38
CA LEU A 22 -24.72 1.65 -8.60
C LEU A 22 -26.22 1.88 -8.62
N CYS A 23 -26.98 0.84 -8.94
CA CYS A 23 -28.45 0.90 -8.94
C CYS A 23 -29.03 -0.35 -8.28
N LEU A 24 -29.87 -0.17 -7.28
CA LEU A 24 -30.62 -1.24 -6.63
C LEU A 24 -32.07 -1.18 -7.11
N VAL A 25 -32.53 -2.20 -7.81
CA VAL A 25 -33.92 -2.32 -8.24
C VAL A 25 -34.65 -3.27 -7.30
N LEU A 26 -35.64 -2.74 -6.57
CA LEU A 26 -36.47 -3.50 -5.64
C LEU A 26 -37.71 -4.04 -6.38
N GLY A 27 -37.97 -5.33 -6.25
CA GLY A 27 -39.11 -6.02 -6.87
C GLY A 27 -39.41 -7.33 -6.14
N ARG A 28 -40.01 -8.32 -6.82
CA ARG A 28 -40.16 -9.68 -6.26
C ARG A 28 -38.81 -10.32 -5.94
N ASN A 29 -37.82 -10.06 -6.81
CA ASN A 29 -36.41 -10.34 -6.59
C ASN A 29 -35.67 -9.00 -6.72
N SER A 30 -34.94 -8.61 -5.68
CA SER A 30 -34.14 -7.40 -5.70
C SER A 30 -32.82 -7.65 -6.44
N THR A 31 -32.47 -6.76 -7.36
CA THR A 31 -31.29 -6.89 -8.22
C THR A 31 -30.38 -5.69 -8.06
N LEU A 32 -29.08 -5.94 -7.84
CA LEU A 32 -28.04 -4.91 -7.79
C LEU A 32 -27.34 -4.83 -9.16
N PHE A 33 -27.22 -3.62 -9.68
CA PHE A 33 -26.51 -3.33 -10.91
C PHE A 33 -25.24 -2.51 -10.62
N ARG A 34 -24.15 -2.84 -11.30
CA ARG A 34 -22.89 -2.09 -11.30
C ARG A 34 -22.53 -1.72 -12.73
N GLY A 35 -22.33 -0.44 -13.01
CA GLY A 35 -22.02 0.03 -14.37
C GLY A 35 -23.08 -0.31 -15.42
N GLY A 36 -24.33 -0.52 -14.98
CA GLY A 36 -25.44 -0.91 -15.86
C GLY A 36 -25.63 -2.42 -16.06
N GLU A 37 -24.76 -3.25 -15.48
CA GLU A 37 -24.84 -4.72 -15.57
C GLU A 37 -25.26 -5.35 -14.24
N ALA A 38 -26.09 -6.41 -14.30
CA ALA A 38 -26.56 -7.11 -13.11
C ALA A 38 -25.43 -7.91 -12.45
N VAL A 39 -25.26 -7.75 -11.12
CA VAL A 39 -24.24 -8.48 -10.36
C VAL A 39 -24.76 -9.91 -10.05
N PRO A 40 -24.05 -10.97 -10.48
CA PRO A 40 -24.49 -12.35 -10.25
C PRO A 40 -24.25 -12.78 -8.79
N SER A 41 -25.27 -12.68 -7.92
CA SER A 41 -25.23 -13.28 -6.57
C SER A 41 -26.65 -13.51 -6.01
N PRO A 42 -26.85 -14.41 -5.03
CA PRO A 42 -28.17 -14.74 -4.49
C PRO A 42 -28.61 -13.67 -3.48
N SER A 43 -29.07 -12.51 -3.95
CA SER A 43 -29.57 -11.44 -3.09
C SER A 43 -31.02 -11.68 -2.67
N ARG A 44 -31.23 -12.18 -1.43
CA ARG A 44 -32.49 -11.93 -0.72
C ARG A 44 -32.43 -10.53 -0.08
N CYS A 45 -32.63 -9.47 -0.86
CA CYS A 45 -33.04 -8.20 -0.26
C CYS A 45 -34.57 -8.21 -0.21
N ALA A 46 -35.12 -8.57 0.96
CA ALA A 46 -36.55 -8.41 1.22
C ALA A 46 -36.78 -7.02 1.83
N PRO A 47 -37.81 -6.28 1.39
CA PRO A 47 -38.34 -5.19 2.20
C PRO A 47 -38.80 -5.81 3.54
N SER A 48 -38.29 -5.29 4.65
CA SER A 48 -38.77 -5.69 5.98
C SER A 48 -40.07 -4.93 6.23
N GLU A 49 -41.15 -5.63 6.61
CA GLU A 49 -42.46 -5.03 6.89
C GLU A 49 -42.46 -4.15 8.15
N ASP A 50 -41.43 -4.27 8.99
CA ASP A 50 -41.29 -3.52 10.24
C ASP A 50 -40.28 -2.38 10.09
N PHE A 51 -40.75 -1.20 9.66
CA PHE A 51 -39.99 0.06 9.84
C PHE A 51 -40.90 1.18 10.35
N PRO A 52 -40.60 1.77 11.54
CA PRO A 52 -41.40 2.83 12.12
C PRO A 52 -40.92 4.27 11.81
N SER A 53 -39.94 4.49 10.93
CA SER A 53 -39.44 5.86 10.66
C SER A 53 -39.57 6.29 9.20
N GLU A 54 -39.96 7.55 9.00
CA GLU A 54 -40.05 8.26 7.70
C GLU A 54 -38.68 8.71 7.17
N GLU A 55 -37.57 8.15 7.67
CA GLU A 55 -36.22 8.65 7.41
C GLU A 55 -35.49 7.86 6.32
N LEU A 56 -34.93 8.59 5.34
CA LEU A 56 -34.06 8.05 4.29
C LEU A 56 -32.59 8.35 4.62
N VAL A 57 -31.77 7.30 4.73
CA VAL A 57 -30.32 7.45 4.93
C VAL A 57 -29.58 7.15 3.63
N ILE A 58 -28.79 8.12 3.15
CA ILE A 58 -27.93 8.02 1.97
C ILE A 58 -26.49 7.84 2.44
N GLY A 59 -25.76 6.88 1.87
CA GLY A 59 -24.34 6.66 2.21
C GLY A 59 -24.10 6.08 3.61
N GLY A 60 -25.11 5.53 4.29
CA GLY A 60 -24.98 4.99 5.64
C GLY A 60 -26.08 3.99 6.00
N SER A 61 -26.23 3.71 7.30
CA SER A 61 -27.25 2.80 7.84
C SER A 61 -27.76 3.32 9.20
N LEU A 62 -29.07 3.20 9.44
CA LEU A 62 -29.72 3.55 10.72
C LEU A 62 -29.30 2.67 11.91
N TRP A 63 -28.62 1.54 11.65
CA TRP A 63 -28.34 0.50 12.66
C TRP A 63 -26.88 0.45 13.13
N GLY A 64 -26.08 1.45 12.76
CA GLY A 64 -24.64 1.45 13.04
C GLY A 64 -23.90 0.50 12.10
N GLY A 65 -23.19 1.08 11.14
CA GLY A 65 -22.31 0.39 10.19
C GLY A 65 -21.31 1.41 9.64
N ALA A 66 -20.24 0.94 9.01
CA ALA A 66 -19.26 1.83 8.38
C ALA A 66 -19.97 2.67 7.30
N PRO A 67 -20.04 4.01 7.44
CA PRO A 67 -20.61 4.86 6.40
C PRO A 67 -19.78 4.73 5.12
N PHE A 68 -20.41 4.99 3.98
CA PHE A 68 -19.73 5.02 2.69
C PHE A 68 -18.62 6.08 2.74
N SER A 69 -17.38 5.62 2.58
CA SER A 69 -16.20 6.49 2.51
C SER A 69 -15.92 6.81 1.04
N GLY A 70 -16.43 7.96 0.58
CA GLY A 70 -16.29 8.43 -0.79
C GLY A 70 -17.27 9.56 -1.15
N LEU A 71 -17.16 10.07 -2.38
CA LEU A 71 -18.09 11.07 -2.92
C LEU A 71 -19.33 10.39 -3.51
N LEU A 72 -20.51 10.93 -3.22
CA LEU A 72 -21.76 10.55 -3.86
C LEU A 72 -22.17 11.67 -4.83
N ALA A 73 -22.50 11.30 -6.06
CA ALA A 73 -23.04 12.21 -7.06
C ALA A 73 -24.29 11.60 -7.70
N ASP A 74 -25.18 12.48 -8.17
CA ASP A 74 -26.38 12.11 -8.95
C ASP A 74 -27.27 11.04 -8.26
N VAL A 75 -27.55 11.24 -6.97
CA VAL A 75 -28.40 10.31 -6.20
C VAL A 75 -29.87 10.49 -6.61
N ARG A 76 -30.47 9.41 -7.13
CA ARG A 76 -31.85 9.37 -7.64
C ARG A 76 -32.66 8.26 -6.98
N LEU A 77 -33.95 8.52 -6.76
CA LEU A 77 -34.94 7.52 -6.33
C LEU A 77 -36.10 7.48 -7.32
N TYR A 78 -36.56 6.27 -7.63
CA TYR A 78 -37.68 6.01 -8.52
C TYR A 78 -38.78 5.27 -7.75
N ASP A 79 -40.04 5.57 -8.05
CA ASP A 79 -41.22 4.89 -7.50
C ASP A 79 -41.62 3.64 -8.29
N ALA A 80 -40.93 3.35 -9.39
CA ALA A 80 -41.10 2.17 -10.20
C ALA A 80 -39.79 1.39 -10.38
N ALA A 81 -39.91 0.07 -10.47
CA ALA A 81 -38.77 -0.79 -10.78
C ALA A 81 -38.30 -0.53 -12.22
N LEU A 82 -37.05 -0.07 -12.36
CA LEU A 82 -36.46 0.23 -13.66
C LEU A 82 -36.06 -1.07 -14.40
N PRO A 83 -36.42 -1.24 -15.69
CA PRO A 83 -35.91 -2.30 -16.54
C PRO A 83 -34.38 -2.21 -16.70
N GLU A 84 -33.72 -3.35 -16.91
CA GLU A 84 -32.25 -3.41 -17.10
C GLU A 84 -31.73 -2.45 -18.20
N GLY A 85 -32.43 -2.35 -19.33
CA GLY A 85 -32.06 -1.41 -20.39
C GLY A 85 -32.09 0.06 -19.96
N GLN A 86 -32.98 0.41 -19.02
CA GLN A 86 -33.02 1.76 -18.45
C GLN A 86 -31.89 1.99 -17.45
N VAL A 87 -31.58 0.99 -16.63
CA VAL A 87 -30.45 1.04 -15.69
C VAL A 87 -29.11 1.20 -16.43
N ARG A 88 -28.95 0.52 -17.57
CA ARG A 88 -27.80 0.69 -18.46
C ARG A 88 -27.74 2.08 -19.06
N GLY A 89 -28.87 2.60 -19.54
CA GLY A 89 -28.95 3.98 -20.05
C GLY A 89 -28.53 5.03 -19.01
N LEU A 90 -28.94 4.84 -17.75
CA LEU A 90 -28.51 5.72 -16.64
C LEU A 90 -27.00 5.63 -16.37
N ALA A 91 -26.42 4.42 -16.43
CA ALA A 91 -24.97 4.24 -16.28
C ALA A 91 -24.15 4.95 -17.37
N GLU A 92 -24.73 5.12 -18.56
CA GLU A 92 -24.17 5.85 -19.70
C GLU A 92 -24.49 7.36 -19.67
N GLY A 93 -25.11 7.86 -18.60
CA GLY A 93 -25.48 9.28 -18.45
C GLY A 93 -26.69 9.73 -19.26
N ARG A 94 -27.54 8.82 -19.73
CA ARG A 94 -28.79 9.16 -20.43
C ARG A 94 -29.94 9.36 -19.45
N GLU A 95 -30.79 10.35 -19.69
CA GLU A 95 -32.07 10.45 -18.99
C GLU A 95 -33.05 9.41 -19.52
N VAL A 96 -33.64 8.62 -18.61
CA VAL A 96 -34.52 7.51 -19.00
C VAL A 96 -35.94 7.66 -18.45
N SER A 97 -36.07 8.14 -17.21
CA SER A 97 -37.36 8.39 -16.55
C SER A 97 -37.21 9.48 -15.49
N ARG A 98 -38.32 10.14 -15.13
CA ARG A 98 -38.32 11.16 -14.08
C ARG A 98 -38.22 10.49 -12.70
N PRO A 99 -37.17 10.77 -11.91
CA PRO A 99 -37.08 10.30 -10.54
C PRO A 99 -38.09 11.03 -9.65
N VAL A 100 -38.52 10.35 -8.59
CA VAL A 100 -39.37 10.92 -7.52
C VAL A 100 -38.55 11.74 -6.53
N PHE A 101 -37.25 11.44 -6.42
CA PHE A 101 -36.31 12.23 -5.64
C PHE A 101 -34.96 12.32 -6.37
N THR A 102 -34.39 13.52 -6.35
CA THR A 102 -33.03 13.83 -6.81
C THR A 102 -32.36 14.64 -5.72
N LEU A 103 -31.10 14.32 -5.43
CA LEU A 103 -30.29 15.17 -4.56
C LEU A 103 -29.92 16.46 -5.30
N ASP A 104 -30.62 17.55 -5.00
CA ASP A 104 -30.42 18.90 -5.54
C ASP A 104 -30.34 19.95 -4.42
N GLU A 105 -29.94 21.19 -4.75
CA GLU A 105 -29.83 22.27 -3.77
C GLU A 105 -31.12 22.54 -2.97
N SER A 106 -32.28 22.27 -3.55
CA SER A 106 -33.58 22.49 -2.90
C SER A 106 -33.93 21.41 -1.89
N SER A 107 -33.55 20.16 -2.15
CA SER A 107 -33.65 19.03 -1.22
C SER A 107 -32.75 19.21 0.02
N LEU A 108 -31.71 20.04 -0.08
CA LEU A 108 -30.77 20.32 1.01
C LEU A 108 -31.36 21.18 2.13
N ALA A 109 -32.36 22.00 1.84
CA ALA A 109 -32.95 22.92 2.82
C ALA A 109 -33.74 22.21 3.95
N ASN A 110 -34.05 20.92 3.77
CA ASN A 110 -34.81 20.10 4.70
C ASN A 110 -33.99 18.99 5.40
N LEU A 111 -32.65 19.00 5.27
CA LEU A 111 -31.78 18.03 5.94
C LEU A 111 -31.66 18.35 7.44
N SER A 112 -31.84 17.34 8.29
CA SER A 112 -31.63 17.48 9.74
C SER A 112 -30.15 17.58 10.10
N SER A 113 -29.86 18.09 11.30
CA SER A 113 -28.59 18.61 11.80
C SER A 113 -27.40 17.63 11.92
N SER A 114 -27.37 16.51 11.20
CA SER A 114 -26.26 15.54 11.21
C SER A 114 -25.24 15.73 10.07
N ALA A 115 -25.28 16.88 9.40
CA ALA A 115 -24.43 17.21 8.24
C ALA A 115 -23.07 17.85 8.61
N GLU A 116 -22.67 17.84 9.88
CA GLU A 116 -21.47 18.56 10.37
C GLU A 116 -20.14 18.14 9.70
N ASN A 117 -20.10 17.01 8.96
CA ASN A 117 -18.91 16.52 8.25
C ASN A 117 -19.14 16.23 6.75
N VAL A 118 -20.12 16.88 6.11
CA VAL A 118 -20.40 16.68 4.67
C VAL A 118 -19.98 17.95 3.90
N GLU A 119 -18.97 17.82 3.04
CA GLU A 119 -18.55 18.85 2.10
C GLU A 119 -19.23 18.63 0.74
N PHE A 120 -19.85 19.68 0.17
CA PHE A 120 -20.60 19.59 -1.09
C PHE A 120 -19.86 20.34 -2.21
N VAL A 121 -19.70 19.68 -3.36
CA VAL A 121 -19.06 20.25 -4.56
C VAL A 121 -19.94 19.97 -5.78
N THR A 122 -20.22 21.00 -6.57
CA THR A 122 -20.90 20.86 -7.88
C THR A 122 -19.89 20.51 -8.96
N VAL A 123 -20.15 19.44 -9.73
CA VAL A 123 -19.27 18.96 -10.80
C VAL A 123 -20.08 18.66 -12.07
N ASP A 124 -19.60 19.09 -13.23
CA ASP A 124 -20.20 18.77 -14.54
C ASP A 124 -19.98 17.28 -14.88
N ILE A 125 -21.03 16.57 -15.28
CA ILE A 125 -20.99 15.15 -15.63
C ILE A 125 -20.07 14.82 -16.81
N LYS A 126 -19.78 15.79 -17.67
CA LYS A 126 -18.78 15.63 -18.75
C LYS A 126 -17.35 15.58 -18.22
N ASN A 127 -17.06 16.29 -17.13
CA ASN A 127 -15.76 16.25 -16.44
C ASN A 127 -15.60 14.95 -15.63
N LEU A 128 -16.69 14.22 -15.38
CA LEU A 128 -16.69 12.92 -14.71
C LEU A 128 -16.40 11.75 -15.68
N THR A 129 -16.58 11.97 -16.99
CA THR A 129 -16.67 10.89 -17.99
C THR A 129 -15.67 10.98 -19.15
N SER A 130 -14.89 12.06 -19.31
CA SER A 130 -14.21 12.29 -20.61
C SER A 130 -12.80 12.92 -20.63
N GLU A 131 -12.02 12.91 -19.55
CA GLU A 131 -10.60 13.29 -19.65
C GLU A 131 -9.72 12.17 -19.11
N THR A 132 -8.91 11.58 -19.98
CA THR A 132 -7.73 10.81 -19.56
C THR A 132 -6.83 11.77 -18.79
N LYS A 133 -6.78 11.62 -17.47
CA LYS A 133 -5.98 12.51 -16.63
C LYS A 133 -4.54 12.02 -16.66
N ASN A 134 -3.66 12.74 -17.35
CA ASN A 134 -2.23 12.51 -17.21
C ASN A 134 -1.72 13.19 -15.93
N TYR A 135 -0.79 12.53 -15.27
CA TYR A 135 -0.13 13.03 -14.07
C TYR A 135 1.37 12.98 -14.28
N TYR A 136 2.07 14.02 -13.82
CA TYR A 136 3.50 14.15 -14.02
C TYR A 136 4.25 14.49 -12.73
N PHE A 137 5.44 13.93 -12.61
CA PHE A 137 6.46 14.29 -11.64
C PHE A 137 7.58 15.03 -12.37
N TYR A 138 7.97 16.22 -11.92
CA TYR A 138 9.00 17.04 -12.55
C TYR A 138 10.09 17.44 -11.54
N PHE A 139 11.36 17.30 -11.93
CA PHE A 139 12.52 17.67 -11.13
C PHE A 139 13.52 18.46 -11.97
N GLU A 140 13.98 19.60 -11.48
CA GLU A 140 14.97 20.43 -12.18
C GLU A 140 16.37 19.82 -12.12
N GLU A 141 16.65 18.95 -11.13
CA GLU A 141 17.93 18.26 -10.98
C GLU A 141 18.34 17.57 -12.30
N LYS A 142 19.57 17.85 -12.74
CA LYS A 142 20.09 17.34 -14.01
C LYS A 142 20.72 15.97 -13.80
N LEU A 143 20.05 14.94 -14.31
CA LEU A 143 20.49 13.53 -14.23
C LEU A 143 20.83 12.99 -15.63
N ASN A 144 21.71 11.99 -15.68
CA ASN A 144 21.93 11.23 -16.90
C ASN A 144 20.71 10.33 -17.20
N PHE A 145 20.66 9.76 -18.41
CA PHE A 145 19.49 9.02 -18.86
C PHE A 145 19.13 7.84 -17.93
N ILE A 146 20.13 7.08 -17.49
CA ILE A 146 19.93 5.89 -16.64
C ILE A 146 19.40 6.28 -15.25
N HIS A 147 19.99 7.30 -14.63
CA HIS A 147 19.55 7.77 -13.32
C HIS A 147 18.18 8.45 -13.38
N ALA A 148 17.86 9.16 -14.46
CA ALA A 148 16.53 9.72 -14.69
C ALA A 148 15.48 8.62 -14.84
N ALA A 149 15.79 7.55 -15.58
CA ALA A 149 14.91 6.39 -15.69
C ALA A 149 14.72 5.68 -14.34
N SER A 150 15.77 5.58 -13.52
CA SER A 150 15.66 5.05 -12.16
C SER A 150 14.77 5.92 -11.28
N LEU A 151 14.98 7.24 -11.26
CA LEU A 151 14.14 8.16 -10.50
C LEU A 151 12.66 8.00 -10.87
N CYS A 152 12.33 7.92 -12.16
CA CYS A 152 10.95 7.71 -12.59
C CYS A 152 10.37 6.38 -12.10
N ARG A 153 11.15 5.29 -12.06
CA ARG A 153 10.70 4.02 -11.49
C ARG A 153 10.46 4.12 -9.99
N ASN A 154 11.35 4.78 -9.24
CA ASN A 154 11.28 4.89 -7.79
C ASN A 154 10.08 5.71 -7.33
N VAL A 155 9.64 6.68 -8.14
CA VAL A 155 8.38 7.41 -7.95
C VAL A 155 7.16 6.71 -8.58
N GLY A 156 7.28 5.45 -9.00
CA GLY A 156 6.16 4.65 -9.52
C GLY A 156 5.62 5.09 -10.88
N GLY A 157 6.46 5.74 -11.69
CA GLY A 157 6.16 6.21 -13.03
C GLY A 157 7.11 5.66 -14.09
N THR A 158 7.05 6.25 -15.28
CA THR A 158 7.98 5.98 -16.37
C THR A 158 8.40 7.28 -17.02
N GLN A 159 9.49 7.27 -17.80
CA GLN A 159 9.80 8.43 -18.65
C GLN A 159 8.64 8.72 -19.59
N VAL A 160 8.45 10.00 -19.93
CA VAL A 160 7.32 10.45 -20.75
C VAL A 160 7.44 9.94 -22.18
N MET A 161 6.29 9.54 -22.74
CA MET A 161 6.13 9.32 -24.18
C MET A 161 5.26 10.44 -24.76
N ILE A 162 5.72 11.11 -25.81
CA ILE A 162 4.92 12.13 -26.49
C ILE A 162 3.84 11.45 -27.36
N SER A 163 2.65 12.03 -27.31
CA SER A 163 1.51 11.71 -28.16
C SER A 163 0.76 13.00 -28.52
N GLU A 164 -0.12 12.93 -29.51
CA GLU A 164 -0.96 14.08 -29.91
C GLU A 164 -1.86 14.58 -28.77
N THR A 165 -2.20 13.72 -27.80
CA THR A 165 -3.12 14.05 -26.70
C THR A 165 -2.45 14.66 -25.48
N ASN A 166 -1.13 14.54 -25.33
CA ASN A 166 -0.42 14.98 -24.12
C ASN A 166 0.67 16.03 -24.36
N SER A 167 0.94 16.39 -25.63
CA SER A 167 2.03 17.31 -25.98
C SER A 167 1.89 18.71 -25.36
N GLU A 168 0.66 19.24 -25.30
CA GLU A 168 0.41 20.56 -24.68
C GLU A 168 0.63 20.53 -23.16
N GLU A 169 0.22 19.46 -22.48
CA GLU A 169 0.42 19.32 -21.04
C GLU A 169 1.91 19.21 -20.70
N ILE A 170 2.66 18.42 -21.48
CA ILE A 170 4.11 18.26 -21.32
C ILE A 170 4.82 19.61 -21.55
N LEU A 171 4.44 20.33 -22.62
CA LEU A 171 4.98 21.65 -22.91
C LEU A 171 4.71 22.60 -21.73
N ASN A 172 3.47 22.66 -21.24
CA ASN A 172 3.11 23.51 -20.10
C ASN A 172 3.87 23.15 -18.83
N ALA A 173 4.08 21.86 -18.56
CA ALA A 173 4.86 21.39 -17.42
C ALA A 173 6.32 21.88 -17.48
N LEU A 174 6.96 21.76 -18.64
CA LEU A 174 8.33 22.19 -18.87
C LEU A 174 8.48 23.73 -18.85
N LEU A 175 7.50 24.46 -19.40
CA LEU A 175 7.48 25.92 -19.41
C LEU A 175 7.28 26.53 -18.01
N LYS A 176 6.44 25.89 -17.17
CA LYS A 176 6.07 26.42 -15.84
C LYS A 176 7.26 26.50 -14.88
N TYR A 177 8.24 25.61 -15.01
CA TYR A 177 9.39 25.53 -14.11
C TYR A 177 10.69 26.08 -14.71
N SER A 178 10.70 26.50 -15.97
CA SER A 178 11.87 27.11 -16.59
C SER A 178 12.05 28.57 -16.18
N GLY A 179 12.81 28.82 -15.12
CA GLY A 179 13.23 30.17 -14.72
C GLY A 179 14.33 30.81 -15.59
N ARG A 180 14.43 30.52 -16.90
CA ARG A 180 15.59 30.91 -17.72
C ARG A 180 15.27 31.87 -18.86
N VAL A 181 16.27 32.72 -19.14
CA VAL A 181 16.31 33.71 -20.22
C VAL A 181 16.92 33.05 -21.46
N GLY A 182 16.13 32.80 -22.51
CA GLY A 182 16.56 32.21 -23.79
C GLY A 182 15.40 31.62 -24.60
N ASP A 183 15.66 31.13 -25.82
CA ASP A 183 14.63 30.48 -26.66
C ASP A 183 14.26 29.06 -26.17
N VAL A 184 15.21 28.37 -25.53
CA VAL A 184 14.99 27.06 -24.90
C VAL A 184 14.55 27.28 -23.47
N ALA A 185 13.35 26.82 -23.17
CA ALA A 185 12.73 26.93 -21.87
C ALA A 185 13.17 25.77 -20.97
N GLY A 186 13.02 24.54 -21.43
CA GLY A 186 13.33 23.35 -20.64
C GLY A 186 13.70 22.16 -21.50
N ASP A 187 14.35 21.19 -20.88
CA ASP A 187 14.68 19.90 -21.49
C ASP A 187 14.35 18.77 -20.52
N SER A 188 13.95 17.60 -21.01
CA SER A 188 13.81 16.41 -20.16
C SER A 188 13.96 15.12 -20.94
N TRP A 189 14.48 14.07 -20.30
CA TRP A 189 14.61 12.75 -20.93
C TRP A 189 13.24 12.15 -21.26
N ALA A 190 13.11 11.63 -22.49
CA ALA A 190 11.94 10.91 -22.96
C ALA A 190 12.17 9.39 -22.93
N ARG A 191 11.07 8.64 -23.02
CA ARG A 191 11.11 7.18 -23.04
C ARG A 191 11.67 6.65 -24.36
N LEU A 192 12.56 5.66 -24.27
CA LEU A 192 13.01 4.91 -25.44
C LEU A 192 11.83 4.18 -26.13
N PRO A 193 11.67 4.31 -27.46
CA PRO A 193 10.70 3.52 -28.21
C PRO A 193 10.98 2.02 -28.07
N GLU A 194 9.93 1.21 -27.93
CA GLU A 194 10.06 -0.24 -27.72
C GLU A 194 10.86 -0.95 -28.82
N SER A 195 10.87 -0.39 -30.04
CA SER A 195 11.66 -0.90 -31.18
C SER A 195 13.19 -0.78 -31.03
N LEU A 196 13.67 0.00 -30.05
CA LEU A 196 15.08 0.24 -29.78
C LEU A 196 15.58 -0.42 -28.48
N ASN A 197 14.69 -1.08 -27.72
CA ASN A 197 15.08 -1.82 -26.51
C ASN A 197 16.12 -2.90 -26.85
N GLY A 198 17.35 -2.75 -26.32
CA GLY A 198 18.44 -3.70 -26.51
C GLY A 198 19.44 -3.38 -27.63
N LYS A 199 19.34 -2.21 -28.30
CA LYS A 199 20.41 -1.69 -29.16
C LYS A 199 21.30 -0.72 -28.39
N THR A 200 22.61 -0.94 -28.41
CA THR A 200 23.60 -0.02 -27.85
C THR A 200 23.75 1.21 -28.76
N THR A 201 22.88 2.20 -28.59
CA THR A 201 23.09 3.55 -29.12
C THR A 201 23.49 4.46 -27.97
N ASN A 202 24.60 5.20 -28.10
CA ASN A 202 24.97 6.26 -27.14
C ASN A 202 24.02 7.47 -27.20
N SER A 203 22.94 7.36 -27.96
CA SER A 203 21.94 8.39 -28.17
C SER A 203 20.62 7.97 -27.51
N CYS A 204 20.07 8.90 -26.72
CA CYS A 204 18.88 8.74 -25.90
C CYS A 204 17.86 9.85 -26.22
N PRO A 205 16.55 9.56 -26.23
CA PRO A 205 15.52 10.55 -26.56
C PRO A 205 15.45 11.68 -25.55
N LEU A 206 15.50 12.92 -26.03
CA LEU A 206 15.45 14.15 -25.25
C LEU A 206 14.31 15.03 -25.73
N LEU A 207 13.47 15.49 -24.83
CA LEU A 207 12.44 16.48 -25.13
C LEU A 207 12.98 17.87 -24.87
N ARG A 208 12.73 18.79 -25.80
CA ARG A 208 13.09 20.20 -25.65
C ARG A 208 11.87 21.09 -25.87
N ALA A 209 11.59 21.92 -24.87
CA ALA A 209 10.55 22.92 -24.89
C ALA A 209 11.15 24.29 -25.26
N TYR A 210 10.57 24.94 -26.26
CA TYR A 210 10.90 26.30 -26.68
C TYR A 210 9.81 27.27 -26.23
N GLN A 211 10.14 28.54 -25.99
CA GLN A 211 9.17 29.57 -25.60
C GLN A 211 8.67 30.40 -26.80
N ASN A 212 9.52 30.64 -27.81
CA ASN A 212 9.26 31.58 -28.90
C ASN A 212 9.55 30.97 -30.30
N PRO A 213 8.58 30.31 -30.97
CA PRO A 213 7.23 30.00 -30.52
C PRO A 213 7.20 28.84 -29.52
N SER A 214 6.16 28.79 -28.68
CA SER A 214 5.97 27.72 -27.70
C SER A 214 5.77 26.38 -28.41
N THR A 215 6.81 25.55 -28.44
CA THR A 215 6.84 24.29 -29.18
C THR A 215 7.61 23.23 -28.42
N LEU A 216 7.22 21.97 -28.59
CA LEU A 216 7.89 20.80 -28.02
C LEU A 216 8.51 19.99 -29.16
N GLN A 217 9.79 19.67 -29.05
CA GLN A 217 10.52 18.86 -30.03
C GLN A 217 11.18 17.66 -29.36
N GLU A 218 11.24 16.55 -30.07
CA GLU A 218 11.99 15.36 -29.69
C GLU A 218 13.33 15.37 -30.44
N GLU A 219 14.42 15.24 -29.70
CA GLU A 219 15.80 15.25 -30.18
C GLU A 219 16.56 14.02 -29.67
N ASP A 220 17.69 13.75 -30.32
CA ASP A 220 18.64 12.71 -29.93
C ASP A 220 19.76 13.32 -29.06
N GLY A 221 19.76 13.02 -27.75
CA GLY A 221 20.77 13.47 -26.80
C GLY A 221 21.85 12.43 -26.51
N ASP A 222 23.03 12.85 -26.02
CA ASP A 222 24.06 11.92 -25.51
C ASP A 222 23.60 11.35 -24.16
N CYS A 223 23.47 10.02 -24.04
CA CYS A 223 22.96 9.36 -22.83
C CYS A 223 23.77 9.67 -21.56
N GLU A 224 25.06 10.03 -21.69
CA GLU A 224 25.94 10.41 -20.57
C GLU A 224 25.81 11.89 -20.18
N SER A 225 25.20 12.71 -21.04
CA SER A 225 24.86 14.10 -20.70
C SER A 225 23.76 14.16 -19.66
N THR A 226 23.48 15.36 -19.11
CA THR A 226 22.47 15.53 -18.07
C THR A 226 21.33 16.44 -18.53
N ALA A 227 20.09 16.06 -18.19
CA ALA A 227 18.87 16.80 -18.48
C ALA A 227 17.90 16.73 -17.29
N SER A 228 16.86 17.56 -17.27
CA SER A 228 15.86 17.49 -16.19
C SER A 228 15.03 16.21 -16.29
N VAL A 229 14.27 15.89 -15.24
CA VAL A 229 13.50 14.64 -15.19
C VAL A 229 12.01 14.92 -15.12
N LEU A 230 11.27 14.43 -16.13
CA LEU A 230 9.83 14.44 -16.20
C LEU A 230 9.36 12.99 -16.29
N CYS A 231 8.58 12.58 -15.29
CA CYS A 231 8.04 11.23 -15.17
C CYS A 231 6.54 11.27 -15.39
N GLN A 232 6.04 10.41 -16.29
CA GLN A 232 4.62 10.15 -16.46
C GLN A 232 4.17 9.12 -15.43
N LEU A 233 3.08 9.43 -14.73
CA LEU A 233 2.49 8.55 -13.72
C LEU A 233 1.22 7.88 -14.27
N PRO A 234 0.94 6.62 -13.89
CA PRO A 234 -0.29 5.95 -14.27
C PRO A 234 -1.52 6.58 -13.60
N GLU A 235 -2.72 6.37 -14.14
CA GLU A 235 -3.95 6.94 -13.59
C GLU A 235 -4.27 6.45 -12.17
N ASP A 236 -3.91 5.20 -11.85
CA ASP A 236 -4.10 4.59 -10.53
C ASP A 236 -2.91 4.79 -9.59
N HIS A 237 -2.00 5.72 -9.94
CA HIS A 237 -0.83 6.03 -9.16
C HIS A 237 -1.19 6.51 -7.75
N ARG A 238 -0.47 5.98 -6.76
CA ARG A 238 -0.60 6.33 -5.35
C ARG A 238 0.76 6.33 -4.70
N LEU A 239 0.99 7.33 -3.85
CA LEU A 239 2.09 7.34 -2.90
C LEU A 239 1.56 6.96 -1.53
N ARG A 240 2.35 6.24 -0.76
CA ARG A 240 2.00 5.84 0.60
C ARG A 240 3.07 6.36 1.55
N ILE A 241 2.64 6.93 2.67
CA ILE A 241 3.53 7.22 3.79
C ILE A 241 3.31 6.16 4.84
N LEU A 242 4.33 5.33 5.00
CA LEU A 242 4.37 4.30 6.01
C LEU A 242 5.19 4.82 7.17
N GLY A 243 4.67 4.58 8.35
CA GLY A 243 5.28 5.14 9.51
C GLY A 243 4.29 5.62 10.53
N LEU A 244 3.46 6.55 10.09
CA LEU A 244 2.50 7.22 10.93
C LEU A 244 1.55 6.22 11.61
N GLN A 245 0.84 6.67 12.64
CA GLN A 245 -0.14 5.83 13.38
C GLN A 245 -1.14 5.15 12.44
N GLU A 246 -1.45 5.81 11.33
CA GLU A 246 -2.25 5.30 10.22
C GLU A 246 -1.45 5.43 8.92
N GLU A 247 -1.66 4.49 8.00
CA GLU A 247 -1.11 4.62 6.66
C GLU A 247 -1.82 5.74 5.91
N VAL A 248 -1.03 6.67 5.36
CA VAL A 248 -1.54 7.75 4.53
C VAL A 248 -1.35 7.38 3.07
N VAL A 249 -2.46 7.30 2.33
CA VAL A 249 -2.45 7.07 0.88
C VAL A 249 -2.76 8.38 0.17
N LEU A 250 -1.80 8.84 -0.63
CA LEU A 250 -1.81 10.11 -1.32
C LEU A 250 -1.90 9.88 -2.82
N TYR A 251 -2.61 10.75 -3.51
CA TYR A 251 -2.86 10.63 -4.94
C TYR A 251 -2.55 11.94 -5.65
N PRO A 252 -2.09 11.89 -6.90
CA PRO A 252 -1.70 13.09 -7.63
C PRO A 252 -2.90 14.00 -7.87
N ILE A 253 -2.68 15.31 -7.74
CA ILE A 253 -3.68 16.33 -8.07
C ILE A 253 -3.56 16.67 -9.56
N HIS A 254 -4.70 16.71 -10.25
CA HIS A 254 -4.73 17.07 -11.67
C HIS A 254 -4.26 18.52 -11.89
N ASN A 255 -3.53 18.78 -12.98
CA ASN A 255 -2.89 20.07 -13.29
C ASN A 255 -1.91 20.60 -12.22
N SER A 256 -1.47 19.75 -11.31
CA SER A 256 -0.43 20.06 -10.33
C SER A 256 0.75 19.11 -10.52
N LEU A 257 1.96 19.66 -10.45
CA LEU A 257 3.19 18.88 -10.49
C LEU A 257 3.65 18.62 -9.07
N ASN A 258 4.04 17.38 -8.77
CA ASN A 258 4.64 16.96 -7.51
C ASN A 258 3.78 17.19 -6.25
N ILE A 259 2.47 17.41 -6.41
CA ILE A 259 1.54 17.60 -5.29
C ILE A 259 0.56 16.43 -5.23
N PHE A 260 0.44 15.84 -4.04
CA PHE A 260 -0.41 14.69 -3.79
C PHE A 260 -1.29 14.93 -2.56
N GLU A 261 -2.52 14.44 -2.59
CA GLU A 261 -3.49 14.59 -1.50
C GLU A 261 -4.27 13.30 -1.25
N ASP A 262 -4.65 13.09 0.01
CA ASP A 262 -5.47 11.96 0.45
C ASP A 262 -6.98 12.20 0.34
N GLY A 263 -7.39 13.45 0.07
CA GLY A 263 -8.80 13.85 -0.02
C GLY A 263 -9.31 14.66 1.17
N GLY A 264 -8.44 15.16 2.06
CA GLY A 264 -8.81 16.23 2.98
C GLY A 264 -7.93 16.43 4.21
N ASN A 265 -7.05 15.49 4.55
CA ASN A 265 -6.23 15.58 5.76
C ASN A 265 -4.78 15.92 5.46
N TYR A 266 -4.19 15.27 4.45
CA TYR A 266 -2.77 15.35 4.16
C TYR A 266 -2.50 15.79 2.71
N ARG A 267 -1.56 16.73 2.57
CA ARG A 267 -0.99 17.19 1.30
C ARG A 267 0.51 16.95 1.32
N LEU A 268 1.02 16.20 0.36
CA LEU A 268 2.44 16.02 0.11
C LEU A 268 2.90 16.94 -1.01
N ILE A 269 4.01 17.64 -0.76
CA ILE A 269 4.66 18.49 -1.75
C ILE A 269 6.10 18.02 -1.90
N ALA A 270 6.46 17.60 -3.11
CA ALA A 270 7.80 17.17 -3.47
C ALA A 270 8.52 18.21 -4.33
N THR A 271 9.77 18.50 -3.99
CA THR A 271 10.63 19.48 -4.67
C THR A 271 12.05 18.95 -4.78
N ASP A 272 12.89 19.61 -5.57
CA ASP A 272 14.32 19.26 -5.67
C ASP A 272 15.04 19.39 -4.31
N ALA A 273 14.56 20.27 -3.42
CA ALA A 273 15.14 20.47 -2.09
C ALA A 273 14.67 19.45 -1.04
N GLY A 274 13.66 18.64 -1.35
CA GLY A 274 13.09 17.67 -0.43
C GLY A 274 11.56 17.60 -0.47
N VAL A 275 11.00 17.02 0.60
CA VAL A 275 9.59 16.64 0.68
C VAL A 275 8.95 17.19 1.95
N LYS A 276 7.73 17.71 1.81
CA LYS A 276 6.91 18.22 2.91
C LYS A 276 5.58 17.51 2.95
N LEU A 277 5.15 17.15 4.15
CA LEU A 277 3.80 16.69 4.44
C LEU A 277 3.08 17.76 5.26
N GLU A 278 2.00 18.29 4.71
CA GLU A 278 1.21 19.37 5.30
C GLU A 278 -0.21 18.91 5.57
N SER A 279 -0.90 19.59 6.49
CA SER A 279 -2.33 19.45 6.62
C SER A 279 -3.01 20.11 5.42
N ALA A 280 -3.83 19.34 4.69
CA ALA A 280 -4.54 19.85 3.51
C ALA A 280 -5.55 20.96 3.86
N GLN A 281 -6.05 20.97 5.09
CA GLN A 281 -7.08 21.92 5.55
C GLN A 281 -6.54 23.33 5.79
N ASN A 282 -5.33 23.46 6.32
CA ASN A 282 -4.78 24.74 6.78
C ASN A 282 -3.36 25.04 6.27
N GLY A 283 -2.76 24.14 5.47
CA GLY A 283 -1.43 24.32 4.89
C GLY A 283 -0.30 24.30 5.91
N ILE A 284 -0.54 23.78 7.12
CA ILE A 284 0.50 23.68 8.14
C ILE A 284 1.39 22.48 7.82
N THR A 285 2.69 22.72 7.62
CA THR A 285 3.69 21.65 7.54
C THR A 285 3.73 20.86 8.85
N LEU A 286 3.54 19.55 8.76
CA LEU A 286 3.55 18.60 9.87
C LEU A 286 4.91 17.90 9.95
N TYR A 287 5.37 17.40 8.80
CA TYR A 287 6.65 16.74 8.66
C TYR A 287 7.38 17.29 7.45
N GLU A 288 8.69 17.42 7.56
CA GLU A 288 9.52 17.81 6.44
C GLU A 288 10.83 17.02 6.43
N ARG A 289 11.36 16.84 5.23
CA ARG A 289 12.68 16.26 5.02
C ARG A 289 13.38 17.03 3.92
N VAL A 290 14.55 17.58 4.27
CA VAL A 290 15.49 18.13 3.30
C VAL A 290 16.22 16.97 2.63
N SER A 291 16.29 16.97 1.30
CA SER A 291 16.96 15.93 0.51
C SER A 291 18.12 16.56 -0.25
N SER A 292 19.27 15.88 -0.29
CA SER A 292 20.44 16.34 -1.05
C SER A 292 20.37 15.95 -2.53
N SER A 293 19.50 15.02 -2.88
CA SER A 293 19.20 14.59 -4.25
C SER A 293 17.77 14.08 -4.34
N THR A 294 17.12 14.32 -5.48
CA THR A 294 15.80 13.81 -5.85
C THR A 294 15.76 12.29 -5.93
N ARG A 295 16.91 11.61 -6.09
CA ARG A 295 17.00 10.15 -5.98
C ARG A 295 16.63 9.61 -4.61
N GLN A 296 16.72 10.44 -3.57
CA GLN A 296 16.28 10.08 -2.22
C GLN A 296 14.80 10.43 -1.99
N LEU A 297 14.02 10.81 -3.02
CA LEU A 297 12.64 11.24 -2.82
C LEU A 297 11.81 10.17 -2.10
N THR A 298 11.83 8.94 -2.61
CA THR A 298 11.16 7.78 -2.01
C THR A 298 12.12 6.96 -1.15
N GLY A 299 11.60 5.92 -0.52
CA GLY A 299 12.35 5.07 0.40
C GLY A 299 12.25 5.50 1.86
N ARG A 300 13.12 4.94 2.69
CA ARG A 300 13.08 5.03 4.15
C ARG A 300 14.08 6.05 4.64
N HIS A 301 13.58 7.15 5.22
CA HIS A 301 14.42 8.28 5.61
C HIS A 301 14.00 8.87 6.94
N LYS A 302 14.88 9.70 7.53
CA LYS A 302 14.56 10.52 8.68
C LYS A 302 13.79 11.77 8.25
N TRP A 303 12.65 11.98 8.86
CA TRP A 303 11.80 13.14 8.73
C TRP A 303 11.77 13.90 10.05
N PHE A 304 11.52 15.20 9.95
CA PHE A 304 11.53 16.07 11.10
C PHE A 304 10.15 16.65 11.33
N LEU A 305 9.71 16.63 12.59
CA LEU A 305 8.49 17.31 12.99
C LEU A 305 8.69 18.83 12.89
N SER A 306 7.75 19.51 12.23
CA SER A 306 7.77 20.97 12.12
C SER A 306 7.17 21.59 13.37
N ASP A 307 8.02 21.96 14.33
CA ASP A 307 7.58 22.55 15.59
C ASP A 307 7.28 24.06 15.40
N LYS A 308 6.01 24.47 15.56
CA LYS A 308 5.60 25.88 15.45
C LYS A 308 5.63 26.64 16.76
N THR A 309 6.01 26.01 17.88
CA THR A 309 6.18 26.74 19.14
C THR A 309 7.55 27.42 19.19
N GLU A 310 7.69 28.54 18.48
CA GLU A 310 8.68 29.55 18.82
C GLU A 310 8.32 30.15 20.18
N ASN A 311 8.64 29.45 21.26
CA ASN A 311 8.93 30.09 22.52
C ASN A 311 10.44 30.02 22.71
N ASN A 312 11.09 31.16 22.47
CA ASN A 312 12.49 31.41 22.74
C ASN A 312 12.90 30.84 24.10
N ASN A 313 13.49 29.65 24.11
CA ASN A 313 14.47 29.18 25.08
C ASN A 313 15.20 27.97 24.49
N ASN A 314 16.52 28.05 24.53
CA ASN A 314 17.49 27.23 23.82
C ASN A 314 17.33 25.71 24.02
N ASN A 315 17.60 24.97 22.94
CA ASN A 315 17.67 23.49 22.80
C ASN A 315 16.35 22.72 22.70
N HIS A 316 15.48 23.05 21.74
CA HIS A 316 14.50 22.08 21.25
C HIS A 316 15.15 21.19 20.18
N SER A 317 15.49 19.96 20.57
CA SER A 317 15.83 18.90 19.63
C SER A 317 14.62 18.68 18.73
N LYS A 318 14.75 18.97 17.44
CA LYS A 318 13.71 18.69 16.45
C LYS A 318 13.36 17.21 16.55
N SER A 319 12.11 16.88 16.88
CA SER A 319 11.69 15.49 17.02
C SER A 319 11.85 14.76 15.68
N GLU A 320 12.76 13.77 15.65
CA GLU A 320 13.04 12.96 14.46
C GLU A 320 12.13 11.73 14.42
N VAL A 321 11.63 11.39 13.23
CA VAL A 321 10.86 10.18 12.99
C VAL A 321 11.31 9.53 11.68
N VAL A 322 11.38 8.20 11.62
CA VAL A 322 11.72 7.49 10.38
C VAL A 322 10.45 7.16 9.62
N LEU A 323 10.24 7.77 8.46
CA LEU A 323 9.10 7.50 7.58
C LEU A 323 9.57 6.88 6.26
N THR A 324 8.72 6.04 5.69
CA THR A 324 8.93 5.47 4.35
C THR A 324 7.93 6.10 3.40
N LEU A 325 8.41 6.83 2.40
CA LEU A 325 7.59 7.31 1.29
C LEU A 325 7.73 6.33 0.13
N THR A 326 6.65 5.68 -0.27
CA THR A 326 6.73 4.62 -1.28
C THR A 326 5.72 4.78 -2.40
N ALA A 327 6.16 4.45 -3.61
CA ALA A 327 5.31 4.26 -4.78
C ALA A 327 5.10 2.76 -5.11
N CYS A 328 5.67 1.87 -4.29
CA CYS A 328 5.60 0.44 -4.49
C CYS A 328 4.18 -0.09 -4.30
N ARG A 329 3.84 -1.12 -5.08
CA ARG A 329 2.51 -1.72 -5.08
C ARG A 329 2.30 -2.57 -3.83
N GLU A 330 1.03 -2.91 -3.58
CA GLU A 330 0.70 -3.97 -2.64
C GLU A 330 1.40 -5.27 -3.05
N GLY A 331 2.10 -5.91 -2.10
CA GLY A 331 2.89 -7.11 -2.40
C GLY A 331 4.38 -6.85 -2.63
N GLN A 332 4.81 -5.59 -2.70
CA GLN A 332 6.22 -5.20 -2.84
C GLN A 332 6.77 -4.59 -1.55
N PHE A 333 8.08 -4.69 -1.37
CA PHE A 333 8.87 -4.05 -0.32
C PHE A 333 9.62 -2.85 -0.88
N THR A 334 9.68 -1.79 -0.09
CA THR A 334 10.38 -0.56 -0.41
C THR A 334 11.76 -0.55 0.27
N CYS A 335 12.79 -0.60 -0.57
CA CYS A 335 14.19 -0.42 -0.19
C CYS A 335 14.42 0.97 0.41
N SER A 336 15.52 1.20 1.14
CA SER A 336 15.75 2.52 1.77
C SER A 336 16.06 3.61 0.73
N ASP A 337 16.60 3.23 -0.42
CA ASP A 337 16.77 4.05 -1.62
C ASP A 337 15.49 4.29 -2.45
N GLY A 338 14.39 3.63 -2.09
CA GLY A 338 13.08 3.78 -2.75
C GLY A 338 12.82 2.82 -3.91
N ASP A 339 13.72 1.86 -4.17
CA ASP A 339 13.47 0.76 -5.09
C ASP A 339 12.39 -0.19 -4.56
N CYS A 340 11.71 -0.89 -5.48
CA CYS A 340 10.64 -1.83 -5.16
C CYS A 340 11.07 -3.26 -5.51
N VAL A 341 11.13 -4.14 -4.50
CA VAL A 341 11.39 -5.59 -4.69
C VAL A 341 10.16 -6.41 -4.31
N SER A 342 10.07 -7.65 -4.78
CA SER A 342 8.96 -8.52 -4.35
C SER A 342 9.09 -8.81 -2.85
N LEU A 343 7.97 -8.88 -2.14
CA LEU A 343 8.02 -9.34 -0.74
C LEU A 343 8.48 -10.81 -0.61
N GLU A 344 8.44 -11.59 -1.70
CA GLU A 344 8.99 -12.95 -1.74
C GLU A 344 10.51 -12.96 -1.82
N ASP A 345 11.11 -11.85 -2.25
CA ASP A 345 12.56 -11.69 -2.40
C ASP A 345 13.19 -11.05 -1.15
N VAL A 346 12.39 -10.69 -0.14
CA VAL A 346 12.88 -10.14 1.12
C VAL A 346 13.36 -11.27 2.04
N CYS A 347 14.52 -11.10 2.66
CA CYS A 347 15.16 -12.06 3.56
C CYS A 347 15.45 -13.41 2.89
N ASN A 348 15.87 -13.39 1.62
CA ASN A 348 16.16 -14.57 0.81
C ASN A 348 17.68 -14.86 0.69
N LEU A 349 18.54 -14.10 1.38
CA LEU A 349 20.01 -14.13 1.33
C LEU A 349 20.62 -13.64 0.00
N VAL A 350 19.84 -12.95 -0.83
CA VAL A 350 20.26 -12.29 -2.06
C VAL A 350 19.98 -10.80 -1.91
N ASN A 351 20.96 -9.96 -2.27
CA ASN A 351 20.74 -8.52 -2.24
C ASN A 351 19.99 -8.11 -3.52
N ASP A 352 18.67 -8.00 -3.42
CA ASP A 352 17.79 -7.53 -4.49
C ASP A 352 17.63 -6.00 -4.45
N CYS A 353 17.70 -5.37 -3.28
CA CYS A 353 17.86 -3.92 -3.17
C CYS A 353 19.28 -3.48 -3.53
N GLN A 354 19.43 -2.30 -4.15
CA GLN A 354 20.75 -1.74 -4.45
C GLN A 354 21.52 -1.36 -3.16
N ASP A 355 20.79 -1.01 -2.10
CA ASP A 355 21.30 -0.73 -0.77
C ASP A 355 21.30 -1.95 0.19
N ALA A 356 20.92 -3.14 -0.29
CA ALA A 356 20.78 -4.39 0.47
C ALA A 356 19.82 -4.31 1.69
N THR A 357 18.92 -3.32 1.71
CA THR A 357 17.98 -3.12 2.83
C THR A 357 17.04 -4.31 3.05
N ASP A 358 16.66 -4.99 1.96
CA ASP A 358 15.87 -6.22 1.95
C ASP A 358 16.47 -7.31 2.84
N GLU A 359 17.79 -7.42 2.90
CA GLU A 359 18.48 -8.41 3.75
C GLU A 359 18.89 -7.85 5.11
N LEU A 360 19.19 -6.55 5.19
CA LEU A 360 19.63 -5.91 6.43
C LEU A 360 18.52 -5.75 7.47
N LEU A 361 17.25 -5.62 7.04
CA LEU A 361 16.11 -5.45 7.94
C LEU A 361 15.47 -6.76 8.42
N CYS A 362 16.11 -7.89 8.14
CA CYS A 362 15.71 -9.21 8.63
C CYS A 362 16.05 -9.45 10.11
N ALA A 363 16.75 -8.54 10.79
CA ALA A 363 17.01 -8.68 12.22
C ALA A 363 15.71 -8.62 13.06
N ASP A 364 14.66 -7.94 12.57
CA ASP A 364 13.37 -7.75 13.26
C ASP A 364 12.28 -8.71 12.73
N LEU A 365 12.67 -9.93 12.35
CA LEU A 365 11.75 -10.93 11.76
C LEU A 365 10.61 -11.36 12.69
N ALA A 366 10.76 -11.22 14.01
CA ALA A 366 9.73 -11.59 14.98
C ALA A 366 9.44 -10.45 15.96
N PHE A 367 8.18 -10.03 16.02
CA PHE A 367 7.67 -9.15 17.05
C PHE A 367 7.12 -9.99 18.21
N LEU A 368 7.78 -9.84 19.36
CA LEU A 368 7.32 -10.32 20.65
C LEU A 368 6.64 -9.13 21.35
N PRO A 369 5.30 -9.14 21.57
CA PRO A 369 4.64 -8.10 22.34
C PRO A 369 5.27 -7.95 23.73
N ASP A 370 5.21 -6.77 24.35
CA ASP A 370 5.73 -6.56 25.73
C ASP A 370 5.08 -7.49 26.77
N THR A 371 3.89 -8.00 26.47
CA THR A 371 3.15 -8.98 27.29
C THR A 371 3.56 -10.42 27.04
N TYR A 372 4.44 -10.67 26.05
CA TYR A 372 4.97 -11.98 25.75
C TYR A 372 5.89 -12.45 26.87
N SER A 373 5.75 -13.71 27.25
CA SER A 373 6.67 -14.35 28.18
C SER A 373 6.88 -15.80 27.77
N LYS A 374 8.15 -16.11 27.48
CA LYS A 374 8.61 -17.47 27.14
C LYS A 374 8.37 -18.51 28.23
N ARG A 375 7.95 -18.10 29.42
CA ARG A 375 7.59 -19.03 30.52
C ARG A 375 6.22 -19.67 30.32
N PHE A 376 5.34 -19.02 29.57
CA PHE A 376 4.01 -19.55 29.29
C PHE A 376 3.99 -20.23 27.94
N SER A 377 3.35 -21.40 27.88
CA SER A 377 3.11 -22.10 26.61
C SER A 377 2.24 -21.26 25.66
N PRO A 378 2.29 -21.53 24.35
CA PRO A 378 1.41 -20.92 23.34
C PRO A 378 -0.07 -20.92 23.70
N SER A 379 -0.52 -21.91 24.47
CA SER A 379 -1.91 -22.05 24.91
C SER A 379 -2.32 -21.14 26.07
N GLN A 380 -1.41 -20.39 26.69
CA GLN A 380 -1.70 -19.38 27.73
C GLN A 380 -2.61 -19.88 28.89
N GLY A 381 -2.55 -21.17 29.22
CA GLY A 381 -3.38 -21.76 30.28
C GLY A 381 -4.87 -21.95 29.93
N THR A 382 -5.24 -21.87 28.66
CA THR A 382 -6.53 -22.39 28.17
C THR A 382 -6.60 -23.92 28.33
N GLU A 383 -7.79 -24.52 28.27
CA GLU A 383 -7.91 -25.99 28.26
C GLU A 383 -7.27 -26.63 27.01
N ASP A 384 -7.02 -25.82 25.97
CA ASP A 384 -6.35 -26.26 24.76
C ASP A 384 -4.86 -26.51 25.01
N LYS A 385 -4.37 -27.66 24.53
CA LYS A 385 -2.95 -28.02 24.64
C LYS A 385 -2.18 -27.46 23.45
N ALA A 386 -1.00 -26.90 23.72
CA ALA A 386 -0.06 -26.57 22.65
C ALA A 386 0.32 -27.86 21.90
N LEU A 387 0.04 -27.90 20.59
CA LEU A 387 0.39 -29.04 19.76
C LEU A 387 1.86 -28.95 19.36
N VAL A 388 2.62 -30.00 19.70
CA VAL A 388 4.03 -30.15 19.34
C VAL A 388 4.14 -31.38 18.45
N GLY A 389 4.49 -31.17 17.19
CA GLY A 389 4.88 -32.22 16.26
C GLY A 389 6.34 -32.59 16.50
N LEU A 390 6.63 -33.89 16.55
CA LEU A 390 7.97 -34.42 16.72
C LEU A 390 8.22 -35.50 15.67
N ARG A 391 9.30 -35.33 14.91
CA ARG A 391 9.84 -36.36 14.01
C ARG A 391 11.25 -36.70 14.48
N ILE A 392 11.48 -37.98 14.76
CA ILE A 392 12.79 -38.50 15.17
C ILE A 392 13.32 -39.37 14.05
N THR A 393 14.53 -39.06 13.58
CA THR A 393 15.23 -39.85 12.56
C THR A 393 16.50 -40.40 13.17
N LEU A 394 16.67 -41.73 13.13
CA LEU A 394 17.94 -42.37 13.48
C LEU A 394 18.90 -42.19 12.31
N GLU A 395 19.94 -41.38 12.49
CA GLU A 395 20.95 -41.14 11.45
C GLU A 395 22.06 -42.18 11.50
N GLN A 396 22.55 -42.49 12.71
CA GLN A 396 23.67 -43.37 12.90
C GLN A 396 23.57 -44.14 14.22
N VAL A 397 24.04 -45.39 14.21
CA VAL A 397 24.36 -46.15 15.42
C VAL A 397 25.87 -46.18 15.54
N ASN A 398 26.42 -45.51 16.56
CA ASN A 398 27.86 -45.34 16.72
C ASN A 398 28.50 -46.54 17.42
N HIS A 399 27.90 -46.98 18.52
CA HIS A 399 28.48 -48.03 19.35
C HIS A 399 27.40 -48.73 20.18
N VAL A 400 27.58 -50.04 20.41
CA VAL A 400 26.74 -50.87 21.27
C VAL A 400 27.61 -51.43 22.38
N GLU A 401 27.39 -50.99 23.61
CA GLU A 401 28.09 -51.50 24.79
C GLU A 401 27.19 -52.49 25.53
N LEU A 402 27.54 -53.77 25.43
CA LEU A 402 26.72 -54.86 25.98
C LEU A 402 26.94 -55.06 27.48
N THR A 403 28.06 -54.59 28.03
CA THR A 403 28.34 -54.75 29.46
C THR A 403 27.51 -53.80 30.31
N GLU A 404 27.29 -52.58 29.83
CA GLU A 404 26.49 -51.55 30.50
C GLU A 404 25.08 -51.40 29.90
N ASN A 405 24.74 -52.21 28.88
CA ASN A 405 23.49 -52.12 28.10
C ASN A 405 23.25 -50.71 27.53
N LEU A 406 24.30 -50.07 27.03
CA LEU A 406 24.25 -48.73 26.46
C LEU A 406 24.32 -48.77 24.93
N LEU A 407 23.45 -47.97 24.30
CA LEU A 407 23.43 -47.78 22.85
C LEU A 407 23.72 -46.32 22.53
N LYS A 408 24.85 -46.07 21.84
CA LYS A 408 25.21 -44.73 21.37
C LYS A 408 24.68 -44.53 19.97
N VAL A 409 23.74 -43.61 19.82
CA VAL A 409 23.10 -43.24 18.55
C VAL A 409 23.24 -41.75 18.26
N VAL A 410 23.13 -41.40 16.98
CA VAL A 410 22.91 -40.04 16.50
C VAL A 410 21.48 -39.95 16.01
N LEU A 411 20.70 -39.07 16.63
CA LEU A 411 19.31 -38.81 16.30
C LEU A 411 19.18 -37.39 15.75
N ARG A 412 18.44 -37.22 14.65
CA ARG A 412 17.92 -35.93 14.22
C ARG A 412 16.49 -35.77 14.74
N LEU A 413 16.24 -34.68 15.46
CA LEU A 413 14.92 -34.34 15.98
C LEU A 413 14.41 -33.12 15.20
N ASP A 414 13.35 -33.31 14.41
CA ASP A 414 12.61 -32.20 13.83
C ASP A 414 11.39 -31.92 14.70
N VAL A 415 11.36 -30.73 15.31
CA VAL A 415 10.31 -30.31 16.24
C VAL A 415 9.53 -29.15 15.62
N MET A 416 8.21 -29.24 15.65
CA MET A 416 7.31 -28.29 15.02
C MET A 416 6.24 -27.86 16.03
N TRP A 417 6.07 -26.56 16.24
CA TRP A 417 5.00 -26.05 17.10
C TRP A 417 4.44 -24.74 16.54
N ARG A 418 3.29 -24.31 17.06
CA ARG A 418 2.67 -23.03 16.72
C ARG A 418 2.61 -22.14 17.96
N ASP A 419 3.08 -20.91 17.84
CA ASP A 419 2.89 -19.86 18.84
C ASP A 419 2.08 -18.70 18.25
N PRO A 420 0.77 -18.58 18.53
CA PRO A 420 -0.08 -17.53 17.96
C PRO A 420 0.21 -16.13 18.54
N ARG A 421 1.08 -16.03 19.54
CA ARG A 421 1.42 -14.77 20.22
C ARG A 421 2.57 -14.03 19.57
N ILE A 422 3.32 -14.73 18.72
CA ILE A 422 4.48 -14.20 18.00
C ILE A 422 4.02 -13.78 16.63
N LEU A 423 4.32 -12.55 16.25
CA LEU A 423 4.02 -12.04 14.92
C LEU A 423 5.32 -11.99 14.14
N PHE A 424 5.40 -12.75 13.05
CA PHE A 424 6.56 -12.67 12.17
C PHE A 424 6.32 -11.67 11.03
N LYS A 425 7.39 -10.99 10.62
CA LYS A 425 7.46 -10.15 9.43
C LYS A 425 8.15 -10.92 8.31
N TYR A 426 7.72 -10.70 7.07
CA TYR A 426 8.40 -11.20 5.86
C TYR A 426 8.63 -12.71 5.78
N LEU A 427 7.82 -13.55 6.45
CA LEU A 427 7.92 -14.99 6.25
C LEU A 427 7.50 -15.36 4.82
N GLN A 428 8.32 -16.15 4.16
CA GLN A 428 7.96 -16.72 2.88
C GLN A 428 7.02 -17.93 3.07
N LYS A 429 6.09 -18.08 2.13
CA LYS A 429 5.17 -19.23 2.11
C LYS A 429 5.94 -20.48 1.71
N ASP A 430 5.78 -21.55 2.50
CA ASP A 430 6.41 -22.85 2.32
C ASP A 430 7.96 -22.84 2.27
N THR A 431 8.58 -21.69 2.57
CA THR A 431 10.04 -21.54 2.68
C THR A 431 10.43 -21.31 4.13
N ALA A 432 11.46 -22.01 4.59
CA ALA A 432 12.01 -21.89 5.94
C ALA A 432 13.01 -20.74 6.02
N VAL A 433 12.71 -19.74 6.84
CA VAL A 433 13.61 -18.63 7.17
C VAL A 433 14.29 -18.95 8.50
N MET A 434 15.63 -18.87 8.55
CA MET A 434 16.39 -19.08 9.79
C MET A 434 16.17 -17.90 10.74
N LEU A 435 15.95 -18.20 12.02
CA LEU A 435 15.78 -17.17 13.04
C LEU A 435 17.13 -16.84 13.72
N PRO A 436 17.43 -15.55 13.95
CA PRO A 436 18.57 -15.14 14.77
C PRO A 436 18.53 -15.74 16.17
N GLU A 437 19.70 -16.08 16.72
CA GLU A 437 19.80 -16.75 18.02
C GLU A 437 19.22 -15.88 19.15
N GLU A 438 19.37 -14.57 19.06
CA GLU A 438 18.88 -13.59 20.03
C GLU A 438 17.35 -13.68 20.18
N ILE A 439 16.63 -13.84 19.07
CA ILE A 439 15.17 -14.00 19.07
C ILE A 439 14.81 -15.37 19.63
N VAL A 440 15.50 -16.42 19.19
CA VAL A 440 15.23 -17.80 19.62
C VAL A 440 15.35 -17.96 21.13
N GLN A 441 16.31 -17.28 21.77
CA GLN A 441 16.49 -17.28 23.22
C GLN A 441 15.34 -16.63 23.99
N GLU A 442 14.59 -15.72 23.36
CA GLU A 442 13.44 -15.05 23.95
C GLU A 442 12.09 -15.70 23.63
N MET A 443 12.08 -16.75 22.79
CA MET A 443 10.87 -17.50 22.44
C MET A 443 10.62 -18.66 23.40
N TRP A 444 9.34 -19.04 23.55
CA TRP A 444 8.98 -20.33 24.14
C TRP A 444 9.42 -21.47 23.21
N LEU A 445 10.17 -22.41 23.74
CA LEU A 445 10.55 -23.66 23.09
C LEU A 445 9.92 -24.85 23.83
N PRO A 446 9.42 -25.87 23.12
CA PRO A 446 8.91 -27.07 23.77
C PRO A 446 10.03 -27.80 24.52
N CYS A 447 9.76 -28.24 25.75
CA CYS A 447 10.70 -29.09 26.48
C CYS A 447 10.50 -30.54 26.01
N ILE A 448 11.56 -31.15 25.46
CA ILE A 448 11.55 -32.56 25.05
C ILE A 448 12.74 -33.23 25.71
N ASP A 449 12.43 -34.19 26.57
CA ASP A 449 13.42 -34.87 27.40
C ASP A 449 13.55 -36.33 26.95
N LEU A 450 14.77 -36.77 26.72
CA LEU A 450 15.06 -38.19 26.46
C LEU A 450 15.29 -38.90 27.80
N VAL A 451 14.18 -39.36 28.41
CA VAL A 451 14.18 -39.97 29.76
C VAL A 451 15.11 -41.18 29.90
N THR A 452 15.41 -41.87 28.80
CA THR A 452 16.31 -43.03 28.76
C THR A 452 17.76 -42.67 28.41
N ALA A 453 18.09 -41.40 28.21
CA ALA A 453 19.46 -40.98 27.98
C ALA A 453 20.33 -41.25 29.21
N ALA A 454 21.56 -41.69 28.98
CA ALA A 454 22.52 -41.89 30.06
C ALA A 454 22.79 -40.55 30.79
N PRO A 455 23.06 -40.56 32.10
CA PRO A 455 23.18 -39.35 32.91
C PRO A 455 24.13 -38.30 32.33
N ASP A 456 25.27 -38.73 31.79
CA ASP A 456 26.30 -37.87 31.22
C ASP A 456 25.86 -37.10 29.96
N TYR A 457 24.77 -37.53 29.32
CA TYR A 457 24.26 -36.95 28.08
C TYR A 457 22.89 -36.29 28.21
N ARG A 458 22.24 -36.42 29.38
CA ARG A 458 20.85 -36.00 29.61
C ARG A 458 20.64 -34.51 29.33
N ASP A 459 21.45 -33.63 29.93
CA ASP A 459 21.31 -32.17 29.79
C ASP A 459 21.57 -31.68 28.36
N SER A 460 22.39 -32.41 27.59
CA SER A 460 22.70 -32.08 26.19
C SER A 460 21.68 -32.62 25.19
N ALA A 461 20.84 -33.56 25.63
CA ALA A 461 19.81 -34.21 24.83
C ALA A 461 18.45 -33.52 24.94
N ASP A 462 18.32 -32.51 25.82
CA ASP A 462 17.09 -31.76 26.04
C ASP A 462 16.94 -30.62 25.02
N PHE A 463 15.80 -30.55 24.34
CA PHE A 463 15.55 -29.68 23.18
C PHE A 463 15.73 -28.16 23.41
N PRO A 464 15.67 -27.58 24.63
CA PRO A 464 16.08 -26.19 24.85
C PRO A 464 17.61 -25.99 24.86
N ASN A 465 18.36 -27.00 25.29
CA ASN A 465 19.79 -26.90 25.64
C ASN A 465 20.74 -27.49 24.58
N MET A 466 20.19 -28.07 23.51
CA MET A 466 20.99 -28.52 22.36
C MET A 466 21.83 -27.37 21.77
N LYS A 467 23.13 -27.63 21.56
CA LYS A 467 24.10 -26.65 21.06
C LYS A 467 23.98 -26.38 19.55
N ASP A 468 23.62 -27.40 18.77
CA ASP A 468 23.55 -27.33 17.31
C ASP A 468 22.09 -27.19 16.82
N LYS A 469 21.24 -26.48 17.58
CA LYS A 469 19.84 -26.28 17.18
C LYS A 469 19.73 -25.19 16.12
N ILE A 470 19.00 -25.50 15.05
CA ILE A 470 18.62 -24.52 14.03
C ILE A 470 17.10 -24.34 14.17
N VAL A 471 16.67 -23.10 14.41
CA VAL A 471 15.25 -22.77 14.48
C VAL A 471 14.89 -21.97 13.24
N THR A 472 13.86 -22.44 12.54
CA THR A 472 13.34 -21.80 11.34
C THR A 472 11.86 -21.48 11.51
N ALA A 473 11.40 -20.40 10.89
CA ALA A 473 9.99 -20.08 10.76
C ALA A 473 9.55 -20.19 9.29
N THR A 474 8.31 -20.63 9.07
CA THR A 474 7.73 -20.78 7.72
C THR A 474 6.26 -20.37 7.78
N ALA A 475 5.79 -19.64 6.78
CA ALA A 475 4.37 -19.38 6.61
C ALA A 475 3.69 -20.53 5.84
N ARG A 476 2.51 -20.97 6.29
CA ARG A 476 1.70 -22.00 5.59
C ARG A 476 0.65 -21.44 4.64
N THR A 477 0.31 -20.17 4.80
CA THR A 477 -0.65 -19.44 3.96
C THR A 477 -0.03 -18.11 3.56
N ASP A 478 -0.53 -17.51 2.48
CA ASP A 478 -0.16 -16.14 2.12
C ASP A 478 -0.55 -15.18 3.25
N GLY A 479 0.33 -14.25 3.57
CA GLY A 479 0.16 -13.33 4.70
C GLY A 479 -0.93 -12.32 4.40
N PHE A 480 -1.67 -11.93 5.44
CA PHE A 480 -2.52 -10.75 5.36
C PHE A 480 -1.60 -9.53 5.51
N GLY A 481 -1.48 -8.72 4.46
CA GLY A 481 -0.87 -7.40 4.60
C GLY A 481 -1.71 -6.57 5.56
N THR A 482 -1.38 -6.58 6.84
CA THR A 482 -2.01 -5.74 7.85
C THR A 482 -1.06 -4.60 8.16
N ILE A 483 -1.55 -3.37 8.13
CA ILE A 483 -0.76 -2.21 8.49
C ILE A 483 -0.76 -2.12 10.01
N LEU A 484 0.42 -2.23 10.64
CA LEU A 484 0.60 -1.95 12.06
C LEU A 484 1.83 -1.04 12.23
N GLY A 485 1.61 0.27 12.16
CA GLY A 485 2.62 1.32 12.43
C GLY A 485 3.84 1.28 11.50
N HIS A 486 4.90 2.02 11.87
CA HIS A 486 6.16 2.15 11.10
C HIS A 486 6.80 0.80 10.74
N THR A 487 6.36 0.12 9.68
CA THR A 487 7.13 -0.73 8.75
C THR A 487 6.19 -1.54 7.86
N GLU A 488 6.59 -1.76 6.62
CA GLU A 488 5.94 -2.70 5.70
C GLU A 488 5.92 -4.08 6.34
N GLY A 489 4.75 -4.65 6.54
CA GLY A 489 4.62 -5.98 7.11
C GLY A 489 3.54 -6.73 6.36
N LYS A 490 3.91 -7.82 5.70
CA LYS A 490 2.97 -8.94 5.58
C LYS A 490 2.99 -9.63 6.93
N PHE A 491 1.92 -9.45 7.69
CA PHE A 491 1.69 -10.22 8.89
C PHE A 491 1.04 -11.52 8.46
N PHE A 492 1.49 -12.65 8.99
CA PHE A 492 0.90 -13.94 8.65
C PHE A 492 0.04 -14.40 9.84
N PRO A 493 -1.19 -13.87 10.04
CA PRO A 493 -2.08 -14.44 11.02
C PRO A 493 -2.59 -15.79 10.49
N SER A 494 -2.24 -16.84 11.24
CA SER A 494 -2.80 -18.19 11.17
C SER A 494 -2.30 -19.06 9.99
N CYS A 495 -2.33 -20.40 10.00
CA CYS A 495 -3.06 -21.40 10.82
C CYS A 495 -2.23 -22.71 10.84
N TRP A 496 -2.37 -23.61 11.81
CA TRP A 496 -3.59 -24.41 12.06
C TRP A 496 -4.45 -24.00 13.22
#